data_AF-A0A851DSS1-F1
#
_entry.id   AF-A0A851DSS1-F1
#
_cell.length_a   1.000
_cell.length_b   1.000
_cell.length_c   1.000
_cell.angle_alpha   90.00
_cell.angle_beta   90.00
_cell.angle_gamma   90.00
#
_symmetry.space_group_name_H-M   'P 1'
#
loop_
_entity.id
_entity.type
_entity.pdbx_description
1 polymer ?
#
loop_
_entity_poly.entity_id
_entity_poly.type
_entity_poly.pdbx_seq_one_letter_code
_entity_poly.pdbx_strand_id
1 'polypeptide(L)' 'AIYLAKKNIKRKGVLEEYEKEHYNMLNQKINYKWDFIIMQAKEQYKAGKERKKADRYALDCQERAYWLVNRTP' A
#
# COMPACT_ATOMS: atom_id res chain seq x y z
N ALA A 1 3.12 -5.80 -1.75
CA ALA A 1 1.85 -6.31 -1.17
C ALA A 1 1.30 -5.37 -0.10
N ILE A 2 1.99 -5.16 1.02
CA ILE A 2 1.54 -4.26 2.12
C ILE A 2 1.26 -2.83 1.63
N TYR A 3 2.15 -2.26 0.80
CA TYR A 3 1.95 -0.93 0.21
C TYR A 3 0.61 -0.81 -0.55
N LEU A 4 0.37 -1.74 -1.50
CA LEU A 4 -0.85 -1.77 -2.30
C LEU A 4 -2.10 -2.02 -1.42
N ALA A 5 -2.00 -2.90 -0.43
CA ALA A 5 -3.06 -3.15 0.54
C ALA A 5 -3.39 -1.88 1.36
N LYS A 6 -2.37 -1.16 1.84
CA LYS A 6 -2.52 0.11 2.56
C LYS A 6 -3.15 1.18 1.67
N LYS A 7 -2.70 1.31 0.41
CA LYS A 7 -3.25 2.22 -0.59
C LYS A 7 -4.74 1.93 -0.85
N ASN A 8 -5.10 0.65 -0.98
CA ASN A 8 -6.48 0.21 -1.15
C ASN A 8 -7.37 0.46 0.08
N ILE A 9 -6.82 0.30 1.30
CA ILE A 9 -7.52 0.63 2.56
C ILE A 9 -7.74 2.15 2.69
N LYS A 10 -6.76 2.97 2.31
CA LYS A 10 -6.83 4.43 2.42
C LYS A 10 -7.97 4.99 1.58
N ARG A 11 -8.15 4.48 0.35
CA ARG A 11 -9.27 4.84 -0.53
C ARG A 11 -9.49 3.74 -1.56
N LYS A 12 -10.66 3.09 -1.51
CA LYS A 12 -11.08 2.13 -2.53
C LYS A 12 -11.08 2.81 -3.90
N GLY A 13 -10.49 2.15 -4.91
CA GLY A 13 -10.47 2.63 -6.30
C GLY A 13 -9.32 3.57 -6.68
N VAL A 14 -8.30 3.75 -5.83
CA VAL A 14 -7.10 4.57 -6.16
C VAL A 14 -5.97 3.76 -6.79
N LEU A 15 -6.07 2.44 -6.81
CA LEU A 15 -5.10 1.61 -7.51
C LEU A 15 -5.23 1.82 -9.02
N GLU A 16 -4.11 2.16 -9.65
CA GLU A 16 -3.98 2.20 -11.11
C GLU A 16 -4.12 0.76 -11.68
N GLU A 17 -4.38 0.61 -12.98
CA GLU A 17 -4.74 -0.71 -13.53
C GLU A 17 -3.62 -1.76 -13.34
N TYR A 18 -2.38 -1.39 -13.64
CA TYR A 18 -1.21 -2.25 -13.37
C TYR A 18 -1.06 -2.56 -11.88
N GLU A 19 -1.40 -1.63 -10.97
CA GLU A 19 -1.33 -1.88 -9.54
C GLU A 19 -2.39 -2.88 -9.08
N LYS A 20 -3.58 -2.88 -9.69
CA LYS A 20 -4.61 -3.88 -9.43
C LYS A 20 -4.16 -5.26 -9.90
N GLU A 21 -3.57 -5.36 -11.08
CA GLU A 21 -3.00 -6.60 -11.60
C GLU A 21 -1.91 -7.14 -10.67
N HIS A 22 -0.97 -6.28 -10.26
CA HIS A 22 0.06 -6.65 -9.29
C HIS A 22 -0.52 -7.05 -7.93
N TYR A 23 -1.57 -6.35 -7.46
CA TYR A 23 -2.24 -6.68 -6.20
C TYR A 23 -2.90 -8.05 -6.27
N ASN A 24 -3.60 -8.36 -7.37
CA ASN A 24 -4.25 -9.65 -7.59
C ASN A 24 -3.22 -10.78 -7.74
N MET A 25 -2.15 -10.55 -8.50
CA MET A 25 -1.04 -11.50 -8.62
C MET A 25 -0.40 -11.80 -7.26
N LEU A 26 -0.15 -10.76 -6.45
CA LEU A 26 0.39 -10.93 -5.10
C LEU A 26 -0.58 -11.69 -4.20
N ASN A 27 -1.88 -11.39 -4.28
CA ASN A 27 -2.89 -12.10 -3.51
C ASN A 27 -2.91 -13.60 -3.83
N GLN A 28 -2.74 -13.98 -5.10
CA GLN A 28 -2.65 -15.38 -5.50
C GLN A 28 -1.33 -16.03 -5.07
N LYS A 29 -0.19 -15.37 -5.30
CA LYS A 29 1.15 -15.94 -5.05
C LYS A 29 1.48 -16.12 -3.57
N ILE A 30 1.08 -15.18 -2.72
CA ILE A 30 1.42 -15.17 -1.28
C ILE A 30 0.16 -15.14 -0.40
N ASN A 31 -0.90 -15.82 -0.87
CA ASN A 31 -2.19 -15.88 -0.19
C ASN A 31 -2.08 -16.36 1.27
N TYR A 32 -1.21 -17.34 1.51
CA TYR A 32 -0.99 -17.92 2.84
C TYR A 32 -0.47 -16.92 3.89
N LYS A 33 0.05 -15.75 3.48
CA LYS A 33 0.43 -14.64 4.38
C LYS A 33 -0.51 -13.43 4.25
N TRP A 34 -1.64 -13.58 3.58
CA TRP A 34 -2.48 -12.44 3.22
C TRP A 34 -3.07 -11.75 4.45
N ASP A 35 -3.52 -12.52 5.44
CA ASP A 35 -4.02 -11.96 6.70
C ASP A 35 -2.97 -11.11 7.41
N PHE A 36 -1.70 -11.57 7.41
CA PHE A 36 -0.58 -10.79 7.94
C PHE A 36 -0.35 -9.49 7.14
N ILE A 37 -0.43 -9.57 5.80
CA ILE A 37 -0.30 -8.38 4.93
C ILE A 37 -1.40 -7.35 5.24
N ILE A 38 -2.64 -7.80 5.39
CA ILE A 38 -3.77 -6.93 5.72
C ILE A 38 -3.63 -6.34 7.11
N MET A 39 -3.24 -7.14 8.10
CA MET A 39 -2.97 -6.69 9.47
C MET A 39 -1.89 -5.59 9.49
N GLN A 40 -0.75 -5.82 8.85
CA GLN A 40 0.33 -4.83 8.75
C GLN A 40 -0.10 -3.56 8.01
N ALA A 41 -0.86 -3.68 6.93
CA ALA A 41 -1.37 -2.52 6.19
C ALA A 41 -2.33 -1.67 7.04
N LYS A 42 -3.20 -2.30 7.84
CA LYS A 42 -4.09 -1.61 8.79
C LYS A 42 -3.32 -0.91 9.90
N GLU A 43 -2.31 -1.58 10.45
CA GLU A 43 -1.46 -1.03 11.51
C GLU A 43 -0.68 0.20 11.03
N GLN A 44 -0.02 0.13 9.87
CA GLN A 44 0.67 1.27 9.27
C GLN A 44 -0.29 2.43 8.95
N TYR A 45 -1.49 2.12 8.46
CA TYR A 45 -2.49 3.15 8.19
C TYR A 45 -2.94 3.87 9.47
N LYS A 46 -3.14 3.12 10.57
CA LYS A 46 -3.48 3.70 11.88
C LYS A 46 -2.33 4.56 12.42
N ALA A 47 -1.10 4.05 12.41
CA ALA A 47 0.07 4.80 12.85
C ALA A 47 0.29 6.09 12.04
N GLY A 48 0.02 6.05 10.73
CA GLY A 48 0.08 7.24 9.88
C GLY A 48 -0.96 8.31 10.25
N LYS A 49 -2.11 7.93 10.82
CA LYS A 49 -3.15 8.88 11.24
C LYS A 49 -2.79 9.71 12.47
N GLU A 50 -1.92 9.19 13.34
CA GLU A 50 -1.41 9.90 14.52
C GLU A 50 -0.42 11.02 14.14
N ARG A 51 0.12 11.00 12.92
CA ARG A 51 1.07 12.02 12.43
C ARG A 51 0.37 13.28 11.93
N LYS A 52 1.07 14.41 11.99
CA LYS A 52 0.64 15.67 11.39
C LYS A 52 0.43 15.50 9.88
N LYS A 53 -0.50 16.28 9.31
CA LYS A 53 -0.90 16.18 7.90
C LYS A 53 0.27 16.38 6.93
N ALA A 54 1.17 17.32 7.22
CA ALA A 54 2.34 17.61 6.39
C ALA A 54 3.29 16.40 6.37
N ASP A 55 3.63 15.85 7.54
CA ASP A 55 4.51 14.68 7.67
C ASP A 55 3.92 13.45 6.97
N ARG A 56 2.60 13.23 7.11
CA ARG A 56 1.90 12.14 6.43
C ARG A 56 2.01 12.27 4.91
N TYR A 57 1.82 13.47 4.37
CA TYR A 57 1.93 13.73 2.94
C TYR A 57 3.36 13.49 2.43
N ALA A 58 4.37 14.02 3.14
CA ALA A 58 5.77 13.81 2.79
C ALA A 58 6.14 12.32 2.75
N LEU A 59 5.72 11.56 3.76
CA LEU A 59 5.99 10.11 3.85
C LEU A 59 5.26 9.32 2.77
N ASP A 60 4.00 9.65 2.48
CA ASP A 60 3.25 9.02 1.38
C ASP A 60 3.92 9.28 0.02
N CYS A 61 4.43 10.49 -0.20
CA CYS A 61 5.19 10.85 -1.41
C CYS A 61 6.50 10.08 -1.51
N GLN A 62 7.26 9.99 -0.42
CA GLN A 62 8.52 9.24 -0.37
C GLN A 62 8.30 7.76 -0.68
N GLU A 63 7.30 7.14 -0.06
CA GLU A 63 6.99 5.73 -0.28
C GLU A 63 6.51 5.49 -1.72
N ARG A 64 5.69 6.38 -2.29
CA ARG A 64 5.29 6.31 -3.71
C ARG A 64 6.51 6.39 -4.64
N ALA A 65 7.42 7.32 -4.42
CA ALA A 65 8.63 7.48 -5.23
C ALA A 65 9.51 6.23 -5.20
N TYR A 66 9.68 5.61 -4.03
CA TYR A 66 10.40 4.34 -3.90
C TYR A 66 9.78 3.23 -4.76
N TRP A 67 8.45 3.08 -4.73
CA TRP A 67 7.78 2.02 -5.49
C TRP A 67 7.77 2.28 -6.99
N LEU A 68 7.69 3.55 -7.43
CA LEU A 68 7.79 3.89 -8.85
C LEU A 68 9.13 3.44 -9.46
N VAL A 69 10.23 3.53 -8.71
CA VAL A 69 11.55 3.08 -9.17
C VAL A 69 11.67 1.55 -9.13
N ASN A 70 11.20 0.92 -8.07
CA ASN A 70 11.41 -0.52 -7.84
C ASN A 70 10.38 -1.42 -8.54
N ARG A 71 9.22 -0.86 -8.85
CA ARG A 71 8.06 -1.53 -9.47
C ARG A 71 7.46 -0.56 -10.46
N THR A 72 8.24 -0.27 -11.50
CA THR A 72 7.80 0.55 -12.64
C THR A 72 6.50 -0.01 -13.20
N PRO A 73 5.59 0.85 -13.68
CA PRO A 73 4.37 0.43 -14.36
C PRO A 73 4.63 -0.59 -15.47
#